data_AF-A0A353MH01-F1
#
_entry.id   AF-A0A353MH01-F1
#
_cell.length_a   1.000
_cell.length_b   1.000
_cell.length_c   1.000
_cell.angle_alpha   90.00
_cell.angle_beta   90.00
_cell.angle_gamma   90.00
#
_symmetry.space_group_name_H-M   'P 1'
#
loop_
_entity.id
_entity.type
_entity.pdbx_description
1 polymer ?
#
loop_
_entity_poly.entity_id
_entity_poly.type
_entity_poly.pdbx_seq_one_letter_code
_entity_poly.pdbx_strand_id
1 'polypeptide(L)'
;MIAAKTGVALGMVDWVMRELRELGYLTEMGTGRNRNVRLTKKAKLLERWIPAYVEQLRPKLFVGRFRGAERWWESADLDPDRGLWGGEVAAAHMTDYLKPEDVTIYVANESLDKMLARFRLKKDPRGNVEFYTCFWKPETIAPNGNMVHPLLVYADLVATGNQRNLETARMIYEQHIVQLVGED
;
A
#
# COMPACT_ATOMS: atom_id res chain seq x y z
N MET A 1 7.16 -12.42 17.81
CA MET A 1 5.79 -12.11 17.33
C MET A 1 5.79 -11.23 16.07
N ILE A 2 6.73 -10.28 15.90
CA ILE A 2 6.82 -9.42 14.70
C ILE A 2 7.37 -10.19 13.48
N ALA A 3 8.44 -10.97 13.63
CA ALA A 3 9.05 -11.75 12.53
C ALA A 3 8.07 -12.69 11.81
N ALA A 4 7.18 -13.37 12.56
CA ALA A 4 6.14 -14.21 11.99
C ALA A 4 5.12 -13.41 11.15
N LYS A 5 4.82 -12.17 11.55
CA LYS A 5 3.85 -11.29 10.89
C LYS A 5 4.42 -10.50 9.72
N THR A 6 5.74 -10.28 9.68
CA THR A 6 6.42 -9.56 8.59
C THR A 6 7.03 -10.49 7.54
N GLY A 7 7.18 -11.79 7.82
CA GLY A 7 7.85 -12.72 6.91
C GLY A 7 9.36 -12.47 6.79
N VAL A 8 9.92 -11.66 7.68
CA VAL A 8 11.33 -11.28 7.73
C VAL A 8 12.06 -12.12 8.78
N ALA A 9 13.34 -12.45 8.52
CA ALA A 9 14.18 -13.16 9.48
C ALA A 9 14.23 -12.45 10.84
N LEU A 10 14.16 -13.22 11.93
CA LEU A 10 14.11 -12.67 13.30
C LEU A 10 15.25 -11.69 13.60
N GLY A 11 16.47 -12.00 13.16
CA GLY A 11 17.63 -11.13 13.34
C GLY A 11 17.52 -9.77 12.61
N MET A 12 16.81 -9.72 11.49
CA MET A 12 16.56 -8.44 10.78
C MET A 12 15.47 -7.64 11.48
N VAL A 13 14.46 -8.29 12.06
CA VAL A 13 13.46 -7.60 12.90
C VAL A 13 14.10 -6.97 14.13
N ASP A 14 14.98 -7.70 14.82
CA ASP A 14 15.67 -7.18 16.00
C ASP A 14 16.58 -5.99 15.65
N TRP A 15 17.24 -6.04 14.49
CA TRP A 15 18.04 -4.94 13.97
C TRP A 15 17.20 -3.71 13.64
N VAL A 16 16.08 -3.86 12.91
CA VAL A 16 15.16 -2.75 12.57
C VAL A 16 14.55 -2.13 13.84
N MET A 17 14.16 -2.95 14.81
CA MET A 17 13.63 -2.45 16.08
C MET A 17 14.69 -1.67 16.88
N ARG A 18 15.96 -2.07 16.81
CA ARG A 18 17.05 -1.31 17.41
C ARG A 18 17.28 0.01 16.67
N GLU A 19 17.31 0.00 15.35
CA GLU A 19 17.51 1.20 14.54
C GLU A 19 16.39 2.23 14.78
N LEU A 20 15.13 1.80 14.77
CA LEU A 20 13.99 2.67 15.08
C LEU A 20 14.08 3.28 16.49
N ARG A 21 14.65 2.55 17.45
CA ARG A 21 14.89 3.07 18.80
C ARG A 21 16.01 4.09 18.84
N GLU A 22 17.14 3.79 18.20
CA GLU A 22 18.31 4.70 18.12
C GLU A 22 17.94 6.03 17.43
N LEU A 23 17.08 5.97 16.41
CA LEU A 23 16.53 7.13 15.72
C LEU A 23 15.41 7.85 16.50
N GLY A 24 15.00 7.31 17.66
CA GLY A 24 13.99 7.89 18.53
C GLY A 24 12.57 7.84 17.97
N TYR A 25 12.25 6.80 17.18
CA TYR A 25 10.89 6.47 16.72
C TYR A 25 10.19 5.47 17.66
N LEU A 26 10.90 4.89 18.64
CA LEU A 26 10.31 4.00 19.63
C LEU A 26 10.51 4.55 21.03
N THR A 27 9.43 4.64 21.80
CA THR A 27 9.46 4.92 23.24
C THR A 27 9.12 3.64 24.00
N GLU A 28 9.95 3.30 24.98
CA GLU A 28 9.67 2.21 25.90
C GLU A 28 9.03 2.75 27.18
N MET A 29 7.92 2.16 27.59
CA MET A 29 7.28 2.43 28.87
C MET A 29 7.25 1.17 29.72
N GLY A 30 7.45 1.34 31.04
CA GLY A 30 7.47 0.24 32.00
C GLY A 30 8.79 -0.55 32.03
N THR A 31 8.93 -1.41 33.03
CA THR A 31 10.12 -2.25 33.28
C THR A 31 9.73 -3.73 33.41
N GLY A 32 10.67 -4.63 33.13
CA GLY A 32 10.45 -6.08 33.27
C GLY A 32 9.31 -6.61 32.40
N ARG A 33 8.33 -7.30 33.01
CA ARG A 33 7.17 -7.88 32.30
C ARG A 33 6.16 -6.84 31.79
N ASN A 34 6.21 -5.59 32.25
CA ASN A 34 5.31 -4.51 31.82
C ASN A 34 5.94 -3.60 30.74
N ARG A 35 7.04 -4.04 30.11
CA ARG A 35 7.69 -3.29 29.04
C ARG A 35 6.77 -3.21 27.82
N ASN A 36 6.32 -2.02 27.49
CA ASN A 36 5.52 -1.74 26.31
C ASN A 36 6.30 -0.81 25.38
N VAL A 37 6.40 -1.16 24.10
CA VAL A 37 7.09 -0.35 23.09
C VAL A 37 6.03 0.35 22.25
N ARG A 38 6.06 1.68 22.22
CA ARG A 38 5.17 2.48 21.39
C ARG A 38 5.96 3.15 20.26
N LEU A 39 5.36 3.19 19.08
CA LEU A 39 5.84 3.98 17.97
C LEU A 39 5.48 5.44 18.21
N THR A 40 6.47 6.32 18.09
CA THR A 40 6.36 7.77 18.25
C THR A 40 6.87 8.48 17.01
N LYS A 41 6.48 9.73 16.79
CA LYS A 41 6.83 10.53 15.60
C LYS A 41 6.32 9.84 14.33
N LYS A 42 5.10 9.33 14.39
CA LYS A 42 4.49 8.52 13.32
C LYS A 42 4.44 9.28 11.98
N ALA A 43 4.14 10.58 12.03
CA ALA A 43 4.15 11.46 10.86
C ALA A 43 5.54 11.52 10.19
N LYS A 44 6.61 11.72 10.98
CA LYS A 44 7.99 11.74 10.45
C LYS A 44 8.41 10.38 9.88
N LEU A 45 7.97 9.28 10.51
CA LEU A 45 8.24 7.96 9.97
C LEU A 45 7.54 7.76 8.63
N LEU A 46 6.30 8.25 8.49
CA LEU A 46 5.57 8.20 7.23
C LEU A 46 6.27 9.05 6.15
N GLU A 47 6.68 10.28 6.46
CA GLU A 47 7.45 11.14 5.55
C GLU A 47 8.73 10.47 5.05
N ARG A 48 9.38 9.63 5.87
CA ARG A 48 10.55 8.86 5.47
C ARG A 48 10.19 7.59 4.70
N TRP A 49 9.08 6.94 5.05
CA TRP A 49 8.65 5.69 4.43
C TRP A 49 8.18 5.90 2.99
N ILE A 50 7.48 7.01 2.70
CA ILE A 50 6.92 7.28 1.37
C ILE A 50 8.01 7.29 0.27
N PRO A 51 9.09 8.10 0.35
CA PRO A 51 10.15 8.08 -0.66
C PRO A 51 10.82 6.71 -0.78
N ALA A 52 11.11 6.06 0.36
CA ALA A 52 11.72 4.73 0.35
C ALA A 52 10.84 3.67 -0.33
N TYR A 53 9.53 3.74 -0.12
CA TYR A 53 8.57 2.90 -0.81
C TYR A 53 8.61 3.15 -2.33
N VAL A 54 8.51 4.42 -2.76
CA VAL A 54 8.47 4.79 -4.18
C VAL A 54 9.77 4.43 -4.91
N GLU A 55 10.92 4.71 -4.31
CA GLU A 55 12.23 4.58 -4.96
C GLU A 55 12.80 3.16 -4.89
N GLN A 56 12.49 2.41 -3.82
CA GLN A 56 13.16 1.13 -3.56
C GLN A 56 12.23 -0.07 -3.62
N LEU A 57 11.02 0.03 -3.08
CA LEU A 57 10.13 -1.12 -2.95
C LEU A 57 9.21 -1.25 -4.15
N ARG A 58 8.44 -0.21 -4.49
CA ARG A 58 7.45 -0.22 -5.58
C ARG A 58 8.01 -0.73 -6.91
N PRO A 59 9.22 -0.35 -7.37
CA PRO A 59 9.79 -0.87 -8.62
C PRO A 59 10.05 -2.38 -8.58
N LYS A 60 10.38 -2.94 -7.42
CA LYS A 60 10.61 -4.39 -7.24
C LYS A 60 9.31 -5.19 -7.22
N LEU A 61 8.19 -4.54 -6.92
CA LEU A 61 6.88 -5.16 -6.89
C LEU A 61 6.22 -5.16 -8.27
N PHE A 62 6.71 -4.36 -9.22
CA PHE A 62 6.10 -4.23 -10.53
C PHE A 62 6.14 -5.55 -11.31
N VAL A 63 4.96 -6.06 -11.65
CA VAL A 63 4.78 -7.32 -12.39
C VAL A 63 4.72 -7.04 -13.89
N GLY A 64 4.00 -5.99 -14.27
CA GLY A 64 3.85 -5.62 -15.67
C GLY A 64 2.68 -4.70 -15.94
N ARG A 65 2.59 -4.30 -17.21
CA ARG A 65 1.58 -3.40 -17.73
C ARG A 65 0.71 -4.08 -18.78
N PHE A 66 -0.57 -3.81 -18.70
CA PHE A 66 -1.62 -4.48 -19.45
C PHE A 66 -2.68 -3.48 -19.91
N ARG A 67 -3.52 -3.92 -20.84
CA ARG A 67 -4.67 -3.16 -21.33
C ARG A 67 -5.91 -4.06 -21.34
N GLY A 68 -7.02 -3.49 -20.88
CA GLY A 68 -8.37 -4.07 -20.97
C GLY A 68 -9.28 -3.25 -21.86
N ALA A 69 -10.57 -3.59 -21.85
CA ALA A 69 -11.61 -2.73 -22.44
C ALA A 69 -11.67 -1.39 -21.71
N GLU A 70 -12.20 -0.34 -22.34
CA GLU A 70 -12.38 0.95 -21.67
C GLU A 70 -13.26 0.79 -20.42
N ARG A 71 -12.87 1.40 -19.30
CA ARG A 71 -13.63 1.43 -18.03
C ARG A 71 -14.06 0.05 -17.50
N TRP A 72 -13.39 -1.03 -17.91
CA TRP A 72 -13.72 -2.40 -17.47
C TRP A 72 -13.77 -2.55 -15.94
N TRP A 73 -12.95 -1.75 -15.25
CA TRP A 73 -12.81 -1.73 -13.80
C TRP A 73 -14.07 -1.24 -13.06
N GLU A 74 -14.96 -0.47 -13.70
CA GLU A 74 -16.20 0.03 -13.07
C GLU A 74 -17.19 -1.09 -12.73
N SER A 75 -17.18 -2.15 -13.53
CA SER A 75 -17.99 -3.35 -13.32
C SER A 75 -17.20 -4.53 -12.77
N ALA A 76 -15.90 -4.34 -12.50
CA ALA A 76 -15.03 -5.42 -12.11
C ALA A 76 -15.14 -5.70 -10.61
N ASP A 77 -15.49 -6.95 -10.29
CA ASP A 77 -15.45 -7.46 -8.93
C ASP A 77 -14.13 -8.20 -8.67
N LEU A 78 -13.27 -7.57 -7.87
CA LEU A 78 -12.02 -8.17 -7.40
C LEU A 78 -12.28 -9.01 -6.16
N ASP A 79 -11.90 -10.29 -6.26
CA ASP A 79 -11.79 -11.20 -5.13
C ASP A 79 -10.62 -10.74 -4.23
N PRO A 80 -10.89 -10.27 -2.98
CA PRO A 80 -9.85 -9.75 -2.09
C PRO A 80 -8.74 -10.75 -1.75
N ASP A 81 -9.02 -12.05 -1.87
CA ASP A 81 -8.03 -13.10 -1.66
C ASP A 81 -7.05 -13.22 -2.85
N ARG A 82 -7.42 -12.68 -4.01
CA ARG A 82 -6.63 -12.74 -5.25
C ARG A 82 -5.96 -11.43 -5.60
N GLY A 83 -6.61 -10.32 -5.29
CA GLY A 83 -6.03 -9.01 -5.47
C GLY A 83 -6.90 -7.87 -4.99
N LEU A 84 -6.27 -6.72 -4.86
CA LEU A 84 -6.84 -5.53 -4.25
C LEU A 84 -6.61 -4.32 -5.14
N TRP A 85 -7.60 -3.44 -5.21
CA TRP A 85 -7.46 -2.15 -5.89
C TRP A 85 -6.46 -1.26 -5.14
N GLY A 86 -5.54 -0.65 -5.89
CA GLY A 86 -4.64 0.40 -5.42
C GLY A 86 -4.76 1.66 -6.28
N GLY A 87 -3.83 2.61 -6.07
CA GLY A 87 -3.73 3.83 -6.89
C GLY A 87 -5.06 4.56 -7.11
N GLU A 88 -5.28 5.02 -8.35
CA GLU A 88 -6.41 5.89 -8.68
C GLU A 88 -7.78 5.24 -8.50
N VAL A 89 -7.94 3.96 -8.81
CA VAL A 89 -9.23 3.26 -8.66
C VAL A 89 -9.63 3.20 -7.18
N ALA A 90 -8.71 2.81 -6.29
CA ALA A 90 -8.98 2.82 -4.86
C ALA A 90 -9.22 4.25 -4.34
N ALA A 91 -8.47 5.23 -4.84
CA ALA A 91 -8.64 6.62 -4.46
C ALA A 91 -9.99 7.19 -4.87
N ALA A 92 -10.48 6.85 -6.06
CA ALA A 92 -11.80 7.24 -6.54
C ALA A 92 -12.89 6.68 -5.62
N HIS A 93 -12.80 5.40 -5.23
CA HIS A 93 -13.75 4.81 -4.28
C HIS A 93 -13.70 5.42 -2.87
N MET A 94 -12.53 5.90 -2.42
CA MET A 94 -12.40 6.52 -1.09
C MET A 94 -12.90 7.97 -1.05
N THR A 95 -12.80 8.70 -2.16
CA THR A 95 -12.98 10.16 -2.18
C THR A 95 -14.12 10.67 -3.06
N ASP A 96 -14.62 9.83 -3.99
CA ASP A 96 -15.54 10.21 -5.07
C ASP A 96 -15.09 11.43 -5.89
N TYR A 97 -13.81 11.78 -5.86
CA TYR A 97 -13.26 13.01 -6.45
C TYR A 97 -12.57 12.78 -7.79
N LEU A 98 -11.76 11.71 -7.86
CA LEU A 98 -10.91 11.41 -8.99
C LEU A 98 -11.61 10.51 -10.02
N LYS A 99 -11.41 10.80 -11.31
CA LYS A 99 -11.70 9.85 -12.39
C LYS A 99 -10.43 9.09 -12.75
N PRO A 100 -10.38 7.75 -12.53
CA PRO A 100 -9.18 6.96 -12.81
C PRO A 100 -8.79 6.97 -14.29
N GLU A 101 -7.52 7.25 -14.57
CA GLU A 101 -6.88 7.04 -15.87
C GLU A 101 -6.04 5.75 -15.85
N ASP A 102 -5.31 5.53 -14.76
CA ASP A 102 -4.51 4.33 -14.52
C ASP A 102 -5.17 3.42 -13.48
N VAL A 103 -5.16 2.13 -13.77
CA VAL A 103 -5.68 1.07 -12.93
C VAL A 103 -4.52 0.35 -12.27
N THR A 104 -4.44 0.41 -10.94
CA THR A 104 -3.40 -0.28 -10.17
C THR A 104 -4.03 -1.45 -9.41
N ILE A 105 -3.44 -2.64 -9.56
CA ILE A 105 -3.90 -3.85 -8.87
C ILE A 105 -2.72 -4.49 -8.15
N TYR A 106 -2.91 -4.74 -6.86
CA TYR A 106 -1.99 -5.57 -6.08
C TYR A 106 -2.50 -7.00 -6.10
N VAL A 107 -1.69 -7.93 -6.61
CA VAL A 107 -2.07 -9.31 -6.86
C VAL A 107 -1.28 -10.28 -6.00
N ALA A 108 -1.95 -11.32 -5.50
CA ALA A 108 -1.27 -12.48 -4.94
C ALA A 108 -0.51 -13.22 -6.05
N ASN A 109 0.73 -13.67 -5.80
CA ASN A 109 1.64 -14.18 -6.83
C ASN A 109 1.04 -15.27 -7.75
N GLU A 110 0.13 -16.10 -7.24
CA GLU A 110 -0.50 -17.21 -7.97
C GLU A 110 -1.82 -16.84 -8.69
N SER A 111 -2.25 -15.58 -8.60
CA SER A 111 -3.55 -15.12 -9.10
C SER A 111 -3.49 -14.31 -10.40
N LEU A 112 -2.30 -13.94 -10.88
CA LEU A 112 -2.13 -13.08 -12.05
C LEU A 112 -2.83 -13.65 -13.29
N ASP A 113 -2.48 -14.85 -13.74
CA ASP A 113 -3.02 -15.42 -14.99
C ASP A 113 -4.55 -15.57 -14.96
N LYS A 114 -5.10 -15.96 -13.80
CA LYS A 114 -6.55 -16.05 -13.59
C LYS A 114 -7.21 -14.68 -13.72
N MET A 115 -6.57 -13.64 -13.21
CA MET A 115 -7.07 -12.27 -13.26
C MET A 115 -6.99 -11.69 -14.67
N LEU A 116 -5.87 -11.90 -15.36
CA LEU A 116 -5.70 -11.50 -16.76
C LEU A 116 -6.76 -12.15 -17.66
N ALA A 117 -7.02 -13.46 -17.47
CA ALA A 117 -8.05 -14.17 -18.21
C ALA A 117 -9.46 -13.67 -17.88
N ARG A 118 -9.81 -13.53 -16.58
CA ARG A 118 -11.14 -13.08 -16.12
C ARG A 118 -11.52 -11.72 -16.69
N PHE A 119 -10.58 -10.76 -16.64
CA PHE A 119 -10.82 -9.39 -17.09
C PHE A 119 -10.36 -9.12 -18.54
N ARG A 120 -9.96 -10.18 -19.27
CA ARG A 120 -9.50 -10.12 -20.67
C ARG A 120 -8.38 -9.10 -20.89
N LEU A 121 -7.46 -9.01 -19.94
CA LEU A 121 -6.34 -8.09 -19.97
C LEU A 121 -5.21 -8.68 -20.81
N LYS A 122 -4.61 -7.85 -21.67
CA LYS A 122 -3.49 -8.23 -22.53
C LYS A 122 -2.27 -7.42 -22.19
N LYS A 123 -1.09 -8.05 -22.22
CA LYS A 123 0.18 -7.37 -21.97
C LYS A 123 0.36 -6.23 -22.98
N ASP A 124 0.63 -5.03 -22.48
CA ASP A 124 0.83 -3.84 -23.28
C ASP A 124 1.76 -2.88 -22.51
N PRO A 125 3.00 -2.63 -22.97
CA PRO A 125 3.92 -1.67 -22.34
C PRO A 125 3.38 -0.24 -22.25
N ARG A 126 2.38 0.12 -23.05
CA ARG A 126 1.68 1.42 -23.02
C ARG A 126 0.29 1.33 -22.38
N GLY A 127 -0.07 0.16 -21.86
CA GLY A 127 -1.34 -0.09 -21.18
C GLY A 127 -1.52 0.79 -19.94
N ASN A 128 -2.76 0.99 -19.52
CA ASN A 128 -3.10 1.76 -18.33
C ASN A 128 -3.46 0.87 -17.14
N VAL A 129 -3.16 -0.44 -17.21
CA VAL A 129 -3.37 -1.37 -16.10
C VAL A 129 -2.01 -1.85 -15.60
N GLU A 130 -1.67 -1.52 -14.38
CA GLU A 130 -0.44 -1.92 -13.71
C GLU A 130 -0.72 -2.98 -12.65
N PHE A 131 0.07 -4.04 -12.68
CA PHE A 131 0.05 -5.07 -11.65
C PHE A 131 1.29 -4.98 -10.77
N TYR A 132 1.06 -5.09 -9.47
CA TYR A 132 2.11 -5.16 -8.45
C TYR A 132 1.92 -6.42 -7.59
N THR A 133 3.01 -7.05 -7.18
CA THR A 133 2.94 -8.15 -6.20
C THR A 133 2.57 -7.60 -4.82
N CYS A 134 1.61 -8.24 -4.15
CA CYS A 134 1.34 -7.98 -2.73
C CYS A 134 2.59 -8.28 -1.88
N PHE A 135 3.00 -7.31 -1.06
CA PHE A 135 4.21 -7.43 -0.21
C PHE A 135 3.91 -7.45 1.29
N TRP A 136 2.65 -7.27 1.66
CA TRP A 136 2.16 -7.42 3.02
C TRP A 136 1.40 -8.74 3.17
N LYS A 137 1.17 -9.13 4.43
CA LYS A 137 0.32 -10.25 4.78
C LYS A 137 -1.09 -9.74 5.07
N PRO A 138 -2.14 -10.21 4.37
CA PRO A 138 -3.52 -9.78 4.60
C PRO A 138 -3.98 -9.98 6.07
N GLU A 139 -3.45 -10.99 6.76
CA GLU A 139 -3.76 -11.26 8.17
C GLU A 139 -3.14 -10.22 9.13
N THR A 140 -2.13 -9.47 8.65
CA THR A 140 -1.45 -8.41 9.41
C THR A 140 -1.99 -7.03 9.07
N ILE A 141 -2.32 -6.79 7.81
CA ILE A 141 -2.91 -5.54 7.31
C ILE A 141 -4.18 -5.90 6.57
N ALA A 142 -5.31 -5.77 7.26
CA ALA A 142 -6.61 -6.07 6.68
C ALA A 142 -6.88 -5.13 5.51
N PRO A 143 -7.45 -5.64 4.40
CA PRO A 143 -7.86 -4.79 3.28
C PRO A 143 -9.02 -3.88 3.68
N ASN A 144 -9.14 -2.75 3.00
CA ASN A 144 -10.29 -1.86 3.13
C ASN A 144 -11.36 -2.30 2.11
N GLY A 145 -12.14 -3.34 2.46
CA GLY A 145 -13.01 -4.01 1.49
C GLY A 145 -12.19 -4.75 0.44
N ASN A 146 -12.33 -4.38 -0.83
CA ASN A 146 -11.53 -4.90 -1.95
C ASN A 146 -10.36 -3.97 -2.34
N MET A 147 -10.00 -3.02 -1.48
CA MET A 147 -8.91 -2.07 -1.70
C MET A 147 -7.75 -2.31 -0.74
N VAL A 148 -6.56 -1.87 -1.14
CA VAL A 148 -5.40 -1.81 -0.25
C VAL A 148 -5.62 -0.77 0.87
N HIS A 149 -4.79 -0.85 1.91
CA HIS A 149 -4.84 0.10 3.03
C HIS A 149 -4.68 1.56 2.53
N PRO A 150 -5.43 2.55 3.07
CA PRO A 150 -5.38 3.95 2.61
C PRO A 150 -3.97 4.56 2.55
N LEU A 151 -3.09 4.13 3.46
CA LEU A 151 -1.67 4.53 3.46
C LEU A 151 -0.94 4.16 2.16
N LEU A 152 -1.23 2.98 1.61
CA LEU A 152 -0.61 2.52 0.36
C LEU A 152 -1.25 3.23 -0.84
N VAL A 153 -2.57 3.48 -0.81
CA VAL A 153 -3.24 4.29 -1.83
C VAL A 153 -2.63 5.69 -1.89
N TYR A 154 -2.44 6.33 -0.73
CA TYR A 154 -1.74 7.61 -0.64
C TYR A 154 -0.33 7.55 -1.25
N ALA A 155 0.44 6.52 -0.92
CA ALA A 155 1.79 6.34 -1.45
C ALA A 155 1.81 6.13 -2.97
N ASP A 156 0.88 5.34 -3.51
CA ASP A 156 0.72 5.12 -4.95
C ASP A 156 0.42 6.43 -5.69
N LEU A 157 -0.50 7.25 -5.17
CA LEU A 157 -0.84 8.54 -5.78
C LEU A 157 0.36 9.50 -5.75
N VAL A 158 1.07 9.58 -4.62
CA VAL A 158 2.29 10.39 -4.50
C VAL A 158 3.36 9.94 -5.49
N ALA A 159 3.50 8.62 -5.70
CA ALA A 159 4.47 8.05 -6.65
C ALA A 159 4.27 8.53 -8.08
N THR A 160 3.04 8.90 -8.47
CA THR A 160 2.76 9.37 -9.83
C THR A 160 3.30 10.77 -10.12
N GLY A 161 3.49 11.60 -9.09
CA GLY A 161 3.91 13.01 -9.22
C GLY A 161 2.91 13.92 -9.98
N ASN A 162 1.74 13.40 -10.39
CA ASN A 162 0.72 14.18 -11.08
C ASN A 162 -0.06 15.05 -10.09
N GLN A 163 -0.27 16.33 -10.42
CA GLN A 163 -0.98 17.30 -9.59
C GLN A 163 -2.35 16.82 -9.11
N ARG A 164 -3.13 16.17 -9.99
CA ARG A 164 -4.48 15.66 -9.68
C ARG A 164 -4.42 14.52 -8.65
N ASN A 165 -3.44 13.65 -8.77
CA ASN A 165 -3.23 12.55 -7.85
C ASN A 165 -2.68 13.06 -6.51
N LEU A 166 -1.81 14.06 -6.52
CA LEU A 166 -1.32 14.72 -5.30
C LEU A 166 -2.43 15.42 -4.52
N GLU A 167 -3.38 16.06 -5.20
CA GLU A 167 -4.57 16.63 -4.56
C GLU A 167 -5.43 15.54 -3.92
N THR A 168 -5.73 14.47 -4.65
CA THR A 168 -6.52 13.34 -4.12
C THR A 168 -5.79 12.66 -2.95
N ALA A 169 -4.46 12.56 -3.00
CA ALA A 169 -3.65 12.03 -1.92
C ALA A 169 -3.80 12.87 -0.63
N ARG A 170 -3.87 14.20 -0.73
CA ARG A 170 -4.12 15.07 0.43
C ARG A 170 -5.47 14.78 1.07
N MET A 171 -6.53 14.60 0.27
CA MET A 171 -7.85 14.23 0.78
C MET A 171 -7.80 12.90 1.54
N ILE A 172 -7.14 11.88 0.97
CA ILE A 172 -6.97 10.58 1.64
C ILE A 172 -6.18 10.74 2.95
N TYR A 173 -5.15 11.58 2.96
CA TYR A 173 -4.37 11.84 4.16
C TYR A 173 -5.25 12.42 5.28
N GLU A 174 -6.03 13.45 4.96
CA GLU A 174 -6.92 14.15 5.90
C GLU A 174 -8.06 13.26 6.40
N GLN A 175 -8.61 12.38 5.56
CA GLN A 175 -9.76 11.54 5.89
C GLN A 175 -9.37 10.20 6.55
N HIS A 176 -8.22 9.63 6.19
CA HIS A 176 -7.88 8.24 6.53
C HIS A 176 -6.55 8.07 7.28
N ILE A 177 -5.62 9.04 7.21
CA ILE A 177 -4.26 8.86 7.73
C ILE A 177 -3.99 9.73 8.95
N VAL A 178 -4.55 10.94 9.03
CA VAL A 178 -4.28 11.89 10.13
C VAL A 178 -4.55 11.28 11.52
N GLN A 179 -5.62 10.50 11.65
CA GLN A 179 -5.98 9.79 12.88
C GLN A 179 -4.98 8.68 13.25
N LEU A 180 -4.26 8.11 12.30
CA LEU A 180 -3.25 7.08 12.55
C LEU A 180 -1.95 7.69 13.09
N VAL A 181 -1.66 8.93 12.69
CA VAL A 181 -0.42 9.64 13.02
C VAL A 181 -0.56 10.68 14.13
N GLY A 182 -1.79 11.13 14.42
CA GLY A 182 -2.08 12.21 15.37
C GLY A 182 -2.13 11.83 16.85
N GLU A 183 -2.00 10.55 17.20
CA GLU A 183 -2.03 10.06 18.60
C GLU A 183 -0.67 10.13 19.32
N ASP A 184 0.19 11.11 19.02
CA ASP A 184 1.43 11.34 19.77
C ASP A 184 1.21 12.32 20.93
#